data_AF-F2NRN9-F1
#
_entry.id   AF-F2NRN9-F1
#
_cell.length_a   1.000
_cell.length_b   1.000
_cell.length_c   1.000
_cell.angle_alpha   90.00
_cell.angle_beta   90.00
_cell.angle_gamma   90.00
#
_symmetry.space_group_name_H-M   'P 1'
#
loop_
_entity.id
_entity.type
_entity.pdbx_description
1 polymer ?
#
loop_
_entity_poly.entity_id
_entity_poly.type
_entity_poly.pdbx_seq_one_letter_code
_entity_poly.pdbx_strand_id
1 'polypeptide(L)'
;MKSKILADFLNDHFVLFTSVLSEVLCALYVWKGFSEGFFAGTWIVALMNFLYIPTAFFFKQKCFSYFYLAYSTILVFMIAFEKTFLFNNFTALFIVCIVIIIKPKIKYIAMSLYFAAVCVAFSINGESVFHFLIHIVRSIWFVGSVFFVLENQFERKRLVLYEDEVKILEQLCDGKIYQKEVEGFSENTVYRKLKAARERNGNITREQLISLFKKERMGRKSSEKIFRQI
;
A
#
# COMPACT_ATOMS: atom_id res chain seq x y z
N MET A 1 -10.64 -5.65 -25.62
CA MET A 1 -9.31 -6.25 -25.90
C MET A 1 -8.13 -5.44 -25.33
N LYS A 2 -8.17 -4.10 -25.25
CA LYS A 2 -7.07 -3.27 -24.69
C LYS A 2 -6.83 -3.37 -23.17
N SER A 3 -7.83 -3.75 -22.36
CA SER A 3 -7.67 -3.80 -20.89
C SER A 3 -6.85 -4.98 -20.38
N LYS A 4 -6.76 -6.09 -21.13
CA LYS A 4 -5.93 -7.25 -20.75
C LYS A 4 -4.44 -6.96 -20.89
N ILE A 5 -4.02 -6.31 -21.97
CA ILE A 5 -2.59 -6.05 -22.24
C ILE A 5 -1.96 -5.12 -21.19
N LEU A 6 -2.67 -4.05 -20.79
CA LEU A 6 -2.17 -3.13 -19.76
C LEU A 6 -2.13 -3.80 -18.38
N ALA A 7 -3.14 -4.62 -18.05
CA ALA A 7 -3.16 -5.38 -16.81
C ALA A 7 -2.02 -6.41 -16.78
N ASP A 8 -1.83 -7.17 -17.87
CA ASP A 8 -0.77 -8.17 -18.01
C ASP A 8 0.62 -7.52 -17.94
N PHE A 9 0.80 -6.35 -18.57
CA PHE A 9 2.03 -5.57 -18.50
C PHE A 9 2.32 -5.08 -17.07
N LEU A 10 1.35 -4.46 -16.39
CA LEU A 10 1.50 -4.02 -15.01
C LEU A 10 1.76 -5.20 -14.05
N ASN A 11 1.17 -6.36 -14.34
CA ASN A 11 1.37 -7.59 -13.57
C ASN A 11 2.79 -8.14 -13.71
N ASP A 12 3.33 -8.18 -14.94
CA ASP A 12 4.70 -8.65 -15.18
C ASP A 12 5.74 -7.71 -14.52
N HIS A 13 5.48 -6.39 -14.54
CA HIS A 13 6.33 -5.40 -13.84
C HIS A 13 6.22 -5.53 -12.32
N PHE A 14 5.04 -5.83 -11.79
CA PHE A 14 4.84 -6.06 -10.36
C PHE A 14 5.55 -7.33 -9.88
N VAL A 15 5.44 -8.44 -10.63
CA VAL A 15 6.16 -9.68 -10.31
C VAL A 15 7.67 -9.43 -10.35
N LEU A 16 8.18 -8.77 -11.39
CA LEU A 16 9.60 -8.42 -11.50
C LEU A 16 10.07 -7.57 -10.30
N PHE A 17 9.32 -6.52 -9.95
CA PHE A 17 9.62 -5.68 -8.80
C PHE A 17 9.68 -6.48 -7.49
N THR A 18 8.70 -7.35 -7.24
CA THR A 18 8.65 -8.17 -6.03
C THR A 18 9.78 -9.19 -5.97
N SER A 19 10.19 -9.77 -7.10
CA SER A 19 11.32 -10.69 -7.18
C SER A 19 12.65 -9.99 -6.87
N VAL A 20 12.87 -8.80 -7.44
CA VAL A 20 14.04 -7.97 -7.13
C VAL A 20 14.06 -7.59 -5.65
N LEU A 21 12.91 -7.20 -5.10
CA LEU A 21 12.81 -6.89 -3.67
C LEU A 21 13.13 -8.11 -2.81
N SER A 22 12.64 -9.30 -3.17
CA SER A 22 12.96 -10.54 -2.46
C SER A 22 14.44 -10.91 -2.54
N GLU A 23 15.12 -10.66 -3.65
CA GLU A 23 16.57 -10.86 -3.77
C GLU A 23 17.35 -9.94 -2.81
N VAL A 24 16.98 -8.66 -2.77
CA VAL A 24 17.56 -7.69 -1.83
C VAL A 24 17.29 -8.12 -0.39
N LEU A 25 16.06 -8.52 -0.06
CA LEU A 25 15.71 -9.00 1.28
C LEU A 25 16.51 -10.26 1.64
N CYS A 26 16.61 -11.23 0.73
CA CYS A 26 17.41 -12.44 0.93
C CYS A 26 18.86 -12.08 1.29
N ALA A 27 19.51 -11.23 0.49
CA ALA A 27 20.88 -10.78 0.74
C ALA A 27 21.03 -10.08 2.10
N LEU A 28 20.08 -9.21 2.46
CA LEU A 28 20.08 -8.50 3.74
C LEU A 28 19.92 -9.45 4.94
N TYR A 29 19.03 -10.44 4.85
CA TYR A 29 18.83 -11.41 5.93
C TYR A 29 20.00 -12.38 6.04
N VAL A 30 20.59 -12.83 4.92
CA VAL A 30 21.84 -13.61 4.95
C VAL A 30 22.97 -12.80 5.60
N TRP A 31 23.16 -11.54 5.19
CA TRP A 31 24.16 -10.64 5.78
C TRP A 31 23.94 -10.47 7.29
N LYS A 32 22.71 -10.21 7.72
CA LYS A 32 22.34 -10.09 9.14
C LYS A 32 22.67 -11.37 9.92
N GLY A 33 22.41 -12.53 9.35
CA GLY A 33 22.77 -13.82 9.96
C GLY A 33 24.27 -13.99 10.16
N PHE A 34 25.08 -13.50 9.22
CA PHE A 34 26.54 -13.49 9.35
C PHE A 34 27.06 -12.43 10.33
N SER A 35 26.44 -11.24 10.40
CA SER A 35 26.95 -10.10 11.17
C SER A 35 26.50 -10.09 12.64
N GLU A 36 25.29 -10.55 12.93
CA GLU A 36 24.67 -10.46 14.27
C GLU A 36 24.50 -11.84 14.95
N GLY A 37 24.82 -12.94 14.26
CA GLY A 37 24.75 -14.30 14.78
C GLY A 37 23.59 -15.14 14.22
N PHE A 38 23.72 -16.45 14.39
CA PHE A 38 22.85 -17.46 13.78
C PHE A 38 21.51 -17.61 14.51
N PHE A 39 20.46 -16.98 13.96
CA PHE A 39 19.07 -17.26 14.33
C PHE A 39 18.40 -18.08 13.22
N ALA A 40 17.67 -19.13 13.58
CA ALA A 40 17.02 -20.05 12.62
C ALA A 40 16.00 -19.30 11.76
N GLY A 41 15.31 -18.32 12.33
CA GLY A 41 14.34 -17.47 11.67
C GLY A 41 14.93 -16.62 10.56
N THR A 42 16.12 -16.07 10.76
CA THR A 42 16.84 -15.28 9.75
C THR A 42 17.08 -16.11 8.48
N TRP A 43 17.45 -17.39 8.62
CA TRP A 43 17.66 -18.31 7.49
C TRP A 43 16.36 -18.78 6.85
N ILE A 44 15.31 -19.03 7.64
CA ILE A 44 13.98 -19.35 7.10
C ILE A 44 13.46 -18.22 6.21
N VAL A 45 13.64 -16.96 6.65
CA VAL A 45 13.23 -15.78 5.88
C VAL A 45 14.05 -15.62 4.61
N ALA A 46 15.38 -15.79 4.68
CA ALA A 46 16.23 -15.79 3.51
C ALA A 46 15.83 -16.90 2.51
N LEU A 47 15.63 -18.12 3.00
CA LEU A 47 15.20 -19.26 2.19
C LEU A 47 13.85 -19.02 1.53
N MET A 48 12.88 -18.46 2.25
CA MET A 48 11.57 -18.13 1.67
C MET A 48 11.71 -17.09 0.56
N ASN A 49 12.45 -16.00 0.80
CA ASN A 49 12.68 -15.01 -0.26
C ASN A 49 13.45 -15.61 -1.46
N PHE A 50 14.38 -16.52 -1.23
CA PHE A 50 15.05 -17.26 -2.30
C PHE A 50 14.08 -18.16 -3.06
N LEU A 51 13.22 -18.91 -2.37
CA LEU A 51 12.21 -19.79 -2.98
C LEU A 51 11.13 -18.99 -3.73
N TYR A 52 10.86 -17.75 -3.33
CA TYR A 52 9.93 -16.89 -4.06
C TYR A 52 10.39 -16.64 -5.51
N ILE A 53 11.69 -16.41 -5.73
CA ILE A 53 12.26 -16.08 -7.04
C ILE A 53 11.95 -17.14 -8.11
N PRO A 54 12.29 -18.44 -7.93
CA PRO A 54 11.95 -19.47 -8.91
C PRO A 54 10.44 -19.68 -8.98
N THR A 55 9.72 -19.62 -7.86
CA THR A 55 8.27 -19.83 -7.86
C THR A 55 7.54 -18.72 -8.65
N ALA A 56 8.01 -17.48 -8.54
CA ALA A 56 7.51 -16.33 -9.30
C ALA A 56 7.82 -16.48 -10.80
N PHE A 57 8.99 -17.01 -11.15
CA PHE A 57 9.36 -17.31 -12.54
C PHE A 57 8.45 -18.36 -13.19
N PHE A 58 8.15 -19.46 -12.48
CA PHE A 58 7.35 -20.56 -13.02
C PHE A 58 5.83 -20.30 -12.97
N PHE A 59 5.31 -19.72 -11.88
CA PHE A 59 3.86 -19.61 -11.63
C PHE A 59 3.30 -18.20 -11.81
N LYS A 60 4.14 -17.20 -12.12
CA LYS A 60 3.76 -15.80 -12.37
C LYS A 60 2.77 -15.27 -11.32
N GLN A 61 1.65 -14.69 -11.73
CA GLN A 61 0.66 -14.07 -10.84
C GLN A 61 0.02 -15.05 -9.82
N LYS A 62 -0.11 -16.34 -10.17
CA LYS A 62 -0.66 -17.34 -9.24
C LYS A 62 0.32 -17.62 -8.08
N CYS A 63 1.62 -17.40 -8.28
CA CYS A 63 2.63 -17.53 -7.22
C CYS A 63 2.35 -16.58 -6.07
N PHE A 64 2.10 -15.30 -6.38
CA PHE A 64 2.07 -14.24 -5.37
C PHE A 64 1.09 -14.56 -4.23
N SER A 65 -0.18 -14.85 -4.54
CA SER A 65 -1.19 -15.07 -3.50
C SER A 65 -0.92 -16.30 -2.63
N TYR A 66 -0.51 -17.42 -3.21
CA TYR A 66 -0.29 -18.66 -2.44
C TYR A 66 1.05 -18.66 -1.70
N PHE A 67 2.10 -18.11 -2.33
CA PHE A 67 3.41 -17.98 -1.73
C PHE A 67 3.37 -17.04 -0.51
N TYR A 68 2.80 -15.83 -0.67
CA TYR A 68 2.73 -14.89 0.44
C TYR A 68 1.76 -15.34 1.54
N LEU A 69 0.76 -16.16 1.21
CA LEU A 69 -0.06 -16.82 2.23
C LEU A 69 0.74 -17.84 3.05
N ALA A 70 1.47 -18.74 2.38
CA ALA A 70 2.36 -19.69 3.05
C ALA A 70 3.43 -18.97 3.88
N TYR A 71 4.04 -17.93 3.31
CA TYR A 71 5.05 -17.12 3.96
C TYR A 71 4.49 -16.42 5.21
N SER A 72 3.31 -15.79 5.14
CA SER A 72 2.67 -15.16 6.31
C SER A 72 2.39 -16.17 7.44
N THR A 73 2.00 -17.40 7.09
CA THR A 73 1.79 -18.49 8.05
C THR A 73 3.09 -18.88 8.75
N ILE A 74 4.16 -19.08 7.98
CA ILE A 74 5.51 -19.40 8.51
C ILE A 74 6.03 -18.27 9.41
N LEU A 75 5.81 -17.01 9.04
CA LEU A 75 6.19 -15.86 9.85
C LEU A 75 5.48 -15.84 11.22
N VAL A 76 4.20 -16.20 11.29
CA VAL A 76 3.49 -16.35 12.58
C VAL A 76 4.10 -17.45 13.44
N PHE A 77 4.46 -18.59 12.84
CA PHE A 77 5.14 -19.67 13.56
C PHE A 77 6.52 -19.25 14.06
N MET A 78 7.30 -18.52 13.27
CA MET A 78 8.61 -18.03 13.68
C MET A 78 8.55 -17.13 14.91
N ILE A 79 7.50 -16.31 15.07
CA ILE A 79 7.25 -15.50 16.27
C ILE A 79 7.04 -16.39 17.51
N ALA A 80 6.55 -17.61 17.34
CA ALA A 80 6.35 -18.55 18.44
C ALA A 80 7.65 -19.24 18.89
N PHE A 81 8.55 -19.53 17.95
CA PHE A 81 9.78 -20.29 18.22
C PHE A 81 10.97 -19.41 18.58
N GLU A 82 10.98 -18.16 18.13
CA GLU A 82 12.05 -17.23 18.43
C GLU A 82 11.51 -16.05 19.23
N LYS A 83 12.16 -15.70 20.35
CA LYS A 83 12.02 -14.39 21.02
C LYS A 83 12.63 -13.26 20.16
N THR A 84 12.53 -13.34 18.83
CA THR A 84 13.06 -12.33 17.93
C THR A 84 12.06 -11.18 17.84
N PHE A 85 12.43 -10.02 18.39
CA PHE A 85 11.72 -8.74 18.27
C PHE A 85 11.52 -8.26 16.81
N LEU A 86 12.07 -9.00 15.83
CA LEU A 86 12.08 -8.65 14.42
C LEU A 86 10.75 -8.91 13.71
N PHE A 87 9.88 -9.79 14.25
CA PHE A 87 8.65 -10.18 13.56
C PHE A 87 7.40 -9.81 14.37
N ASN A 88 6.60 -8.91 13.78
CA ASN A 88 5.33 -8.46 14.35
C ASN A 88 4.17 -9.23 13.69
N ASN A 89 3.28 -9.79 14.51
CA ASN A 89 2.09 -10.52 14.06
C ASN A 89 1.19 -9.68 13.13
N PHE A 90 1.13 -8.36 13.34
CA PHE A 90 0.41 -7.44 12.45
C PHE A 90 1.00 -7.36 11.04
N THR A 91 2.31 -7.58 10.87
CA THR A 91 2.94 -7.66 9.54
C THR A 91 2.46 -8.89 8.78
N ALA A 92 2.38 -10.04 9.43
CA ALA A 92 1.83 -11.26 8.83
C ALA A 92 0.34 -11.07 8.46
N LEU A 93 -0.45 -10.48 9.36
CA LEU A 93 -1.86 -10.17 9.11
C LEU A 93 -2.06 -9.19 7.95
N PHE A 94 -1.18 -8.20 7.81
CA PHE A 94 -1.21 -7.27 6.68
C PHE A 94 -0.93 -7.97 5.35
N ILE A 95 0.04 -8.89 5.30
CA ILE A 95 0.29 -9.73 4.12
C ILE A 95 -0.95 -10.56 3.77
N VAL A 96 -1.61 -11.15 4.77
CA VAL A 96 -2.87 -11.88 4.57
C VAL A 96 -3.96 -10.98 3.96
N CYS A 97 -4.09 -9.73 4.43
CA CYS A 97 -5.04 -8.77 3.86
C CYS A 97 -4.75 -8.49 2.37
N ILE A 98 -3.49 -8.29 1.99
CA ILE A 98 -3.08 -8.10 0.59
C ILE A 98 -3.44 -9.34 -0.25
N VAL A 99 -3.16 -10.54 0.26
CA VAL A 99 -3.51 -11.80 -0.42
C VAL A 99 -5.02 -11.89 -0.68
N ILE A 100 -5.85 -11.52 0.29
CA ILE A 100 -7.32 -11.53 0.16
C ILE A 100 -7.78 -10.52 -0.88
N ILE A 101 -7.17 -9.34 -0.97
CA ILE A 101 -7.50 -8.33 -1.98
C ILE A 101 -7.18 -8.82 -3.38
N ILE A 102 -6.01 -9.44 -3.56
CA ILE A 102 -5.60 -9.99 -4.85
C ILE A 102 -6.48 -11.20 -5.22
N LYS A 103 -6.88 -12.01 -4.24
CA LYS A 103 -7.68 -13.22 -4.45
C LYS A 103 -8.83 -13.36 -3.45
N PRO A 104 -9.94 -12.63 -3.65
CA PRO A 104 -11.05 -12.58 -2.68
C PRO A 104 -11.70 -13.95 -2.42
N LYS A 105 -11.66 -14.85 -3.40
CA LYS A 105 -12.21 -16.21 -3.31
C LYS A 105 -11.60 -17.04 -2.18
N ILE A 106 -10.37 -16.74 -1.73
CA ILE A 106 -9.69 -17.49 -0.66
C ILE A 106 -9.76 -16.79 0.71
N LYS A 107 -10.54 -15.71 0.85
CA LYS A 107 -10.75 -14.94 2.09
C LYS A 107 -10.83 -15.81 3.35
N TYR A 108 -11.81 -16.71 3.38
CA TYR A 108 -12.10 -17.50 4.57
C TYR A 108 -10.96 -18.47 4.89
N ILE A 109 -10.40 -19.12 3.86
CA ILE A 109 -9.27 -20.04 3.99
C ILE A 109 -8.04 -19.31 4.53
N ALA A 110 -7.73 -18.13 3.99
CA ALA A 110 -6.57 -17.34 4.39
C ALA A 110 -6.67 -16.86 5.84
N MET A 111 -7.84 -16.36 6.26
CA MET A 111 -8.08 -15.96 7.65
C MET A 111 -8.06 -17.15 8.60
N SER A 112 -8.65 -18.29 8.24
CA SER A 112 -8.64 -19.50 9.07
C SER A 112 -7.21 -20.03 9.26
N LEU A 113 -6.39 -20.05 8.20
CA LEU A 113 -4.99 -20.47 8.29
C LEU A 113 -4.17 -19.54 9.21
N TYR A 114 -4.35 -18.23 9.07
CA TYR A 114 -3.71 -17.26 9.95
C TYR A 114 -4.09 -17.46 11.41
N PHE A 115 -5.40 -17.53 11.72
CA PHE A 115 -5.86 -17.73 13.10
C PHE A 115 -5.42 -19.09 13.66
N ALA A 116 -5.43 -20.16 12.86
CA ALA A 116 -4.91 -21.47 13.28
C ALA A 116 -3.42 -21.38 13.65
N ALA A 117 -2.60 -20.70 12.84
CA ALA A 117 -1.19 -20.50 13.14
C ALA A 117 -0.98 -19.69 14.43
N VAL A 118 -1.79 -18.64 14.65
CA VAL A 118 -1.76 -17.85 15.88
C VAL A 118 -2.16 -18.69 17.10
N CYS A 119 -3.21 -19.53 17.00
CA CYS A 119 -3.62 -20.42 18.08
C CYS A 119 -2.47 -21.35 18.50
N VAL A 120 -1.81 -21.97 17.51
CA VAL A 120 -0.68 -22.87 17.79
C VAL A 120 0.47 -22.10 18.41
N ALA A 121 0.80 -20.91 17.88
CA ALA A 121 1.84 -20.05 18.42
C ALA A 121 1.59 -19.63 19.89
N PHE A 122 0.37 -19.21 20.21
CA PHE A 122 -0.04 -18.83 21.57
C PHE A 122 -0.01 -20.04 22.52
N SER A 123 -0.42 -21.21 22.04
CA SER A 123 -0.40 -22.46 22.81
C SER A 123 1.04 -22.87 23.16
N ILE A 124 1.97 -22.75 22.21
CA ILE A 124 3.41 -23.05 22.44
C ILE A 124 4.02 -22.07 23.44
N ASN A 125 3.64 -20.79 23.40
CA ASN A 125 4.14 -19.78 24.33
C ASN A 125 3.47 -19.80 25.72
N GLY A 126 2.50 -20.69 25.94
CA GLY A 126 1.77 -20.76 27.22
C GLY A 126 0.95 -19.50 27.52
N GLU A 127 0.56 -18.75 26.50
CA GLU A 127 -0.20 -17.51 26.65
C GLU A 127 -1.62 -17.78 27.15
N SER A 128 -2.14 -16.86 27.95
CA SER A 128 -3.49 -17.00 28.52
C SER A 128 -4.59 -16.86 27.47
N VAL A 129 -5.74 -17.48 27.73
CA VAL A 129 -6.96 -17.34 26.89
C VAL A 129 -7.38 -15.87 26.76
N PHE A 130 -7.17 -15.05 27.79
CA PHE A 130 -7.45 -13.62 27.76
C PHE A 130 -6.56 -12.87 26.75
N HIS A 131 -5.26 -13.20 26.67
CA HIS A 131 -4.37 -12.61 25.67
C HIS A 131 -4.78 -13.00 24.24
N PHE A 132 -5.23 -14.24 24.05
CA PHE A 132 -5.75 -14.70 22.77
C PHE A 132 -7.03 -13.95 22.35
N LEU A 133 -7.96 -13.73 23.27
CA LEU A 133 -9.18 -12.94 23.00
C LEU A 133 -8.85 -11.48 22.64
N ILE A 134 -7.95 -10.84 23.39
CA ILE A 134 -7.47 -9.48 23.07
C ILE A 134 -6.84 -9.46 21.67
N HIS A 135 -6.08 -10.49 21.32
CA HIS A 135 -5.49 -10.62 19.99
C HIS A 135 -6.54 -10.73 18.89
N ILE A 136 -7.58 -11.57 19.05
CA ILE A 136 -8.69 -11.67 18.10
C ILE A 136 -9.35 -10.31 17.87
N VAL A 137 -9.68 -9.58 18.94
CA VAL A 137 -10.34 -8.27 18.85
C VAL A 137 -9.47 -7.28 18.08
N ARG A 138 -8.17 -7.22 18.38
CA ARG A 138 -7.22 -6.34 17.69
C ARG A 138 -7.05 -6.72 16.22
N SER A 139 -7.02 -8.02 15.90
CA SER A 139 -6.91 -8.51 14.53
C SER A 139 -8.16 -8.18 13.70
N ILE A 140 -9.36 -8.33 14.27
CA ILE A 140 -10.61 -7.92 13.62
C ILE A 140 -10.60 -6.41 13.34
N TRP A 141 -10.23 -5.60 14.34
CA TRP A 141 -10.15 -4.16 14.18
C TRP A 141 -9.13 -3.72 13.12
N PHE A 142 -7.97 -4.37 13.09
CA PHE A 142 -6.93 -4.13 12.10
C PHE A 142 -7.40 -4.47 10.68
N VAL A 143 -7.96 -5.67 10.49
CA VAL A 143 -8.53 -6.09 9.20
C VAL A 143 -9.61 -5.10 8.76
N GLY A 144 -10.55 -4.74 9.64
CA GLY A 144 -11.59 -3.76 9.34
C GLY A 144 -11.01 -2.41 8.90
N SER A 145 -9.98 -1.92 9.58
CA SER A 145 -9.31 -0.66 9.22
C SER A 145 -8.60 -0.73 7.86
N VAL A 146 -7.90 -1.82 7.57
CA VAL A 146 -7.19 -2.02 6.30
C VAL A 146 -8.18 -2.08 5.13
N PHE A 147 -9.23 -2.90 5.25
CA PHE A 147 -10.27 -2.96 4.21
C PHE A 147 -11.01 -1.64 4.08
N PHE A 148 -11.34 -0.96 5.18
CA PHE A 148 -11.96 0.36 5.13
C PHE A 148 -11.09 1.37 4.36
N VAL A 149 -9.80 1.47 4.67
CA VAL A 149 -8.87 2.39 3.98
C VAL A 149 -8.75 2.04 2.49
N LEU A 150 -8.68 0.76 2.15
CA LEU A 150 -8.46 0.31 0.78
C LEU A 150 -9.72 0.37 -0.08
N GLU A 151 -10.90 0.09 0.48
CA GLU A 151 -12.19 0.19 -0.21
C GLU A 151 -12.65 1.65 -0.35
N ASN A 152 -12.37 2.51 0.63
CA ASN A 152 -12.80 3.90 0.56
C ASN A 152 -11.90 4.79 -0.28
N GLN A 153 -10.76 4.26 -0.79
CA GLN A 153 -9.74 4.95 -1.60
C GLN A 153 -9.72 6.47 -1.39
N PHE A 154 -9.66 6.94 -0.13
CA PHE A 154 -10.16 8.28 0.28
C PHE A 154 -10.18 9.26 -0.88
N GLU A 155 -11.29 9.31 -1.63
CA GLU A 155 -11.41 10.25 -2.74
C GLU A 155 -11.33 11.60 -2.06
N ARG A 156 -10.17 12.26 -2.14
CA ARG A 156 -9.98 13.56 -1.51
C ARG A 156 -11.00 14.47 -2.16
N LYS A 157 -12.07 14.74 -1.42
CA LYS A 157 -13.22 15.52 -1.90
C LYS A 157 -12.83 16.94 -2.30
N ARG A 158 -11.68 17.44 -1.80
CA ARG A 158 -11.14 18.77 -2.09
C ARG A 158 -9.61 18.80 -2.14
N LEU A 159 -9.08 19.61 -3.06
CA LEU A 159 -7.68 20.00 -3.16
C LEU A 159 -7.31 20.91 -1.98
N VAL A 160 -6.15 20.65 -1.39
CA VAL A 160 -5.56 21.49 -0.35
C VAL A 160 -4.62 22.49 -1.02
N LEU A 161 -5.09 23.73 -1.17
CA LEU A 161 -4.40 24.82 -1.86
C LEU A 161 -4.33 26.06 -0.97
N TYR A 162 -3.21 26.78 -1.03
CA TYR A 162 -3.07 28.12 -0.47
C TYR A 162 -3.53 29.19 -1.46
N GLU A 163 -3.82 30.40 -0.99
CA GLU A 163 -4.38 31.48 -1.82
C GLU A 163 -3.56 31.78 -3.07
N ASP A 164 -2.23 31.86 -2.95
CA ASP A 164 -1.35 32.08 -4.11
C ASP A 164 -1.48 30.97 -5.15
N GLU A 165 -1.63 29.73 -4.71
CA GLU A 165 -1.74 28.57 -5.60
C GLU A 165 -3.09 28.51 -6.29
N VAL A 166 -4.14 28.95 -5.60
CA VAL A 166 -5.47 29.16 -6.20
C VAL A 166 -5.37 30.20 -7.31
N LYS A 167 -4.77 31.37 -7.03
CA LYS A 167 -4.58 32.44 -8.04
C LYS A 167 -3.79 31.96 -9.26
N ILE A 168 -2.70 31.23 -9.02
CA ILE A 168 -1.89 30.63 -10.10
C ILE A 168 -2.74 29.64 -10.92
N LEU A 169 -3.47 28.74 -10.26
CA LEU A 169 -4.29 27.73 -10.93
C LEU A 169 -5.49 28.33 -11.68
N GLU A 170 -6.08 29.42 -11.19
CA GLU A 170 -7.13 30.17 -11.90
C GLU A 170 -6.62 30.74 -13.21
N GLN A 171 -5.47 31.43 -13.18
CA GLN A 171 -4.85 31.98 -14.39
C GLN A 171 -4.45 30.89 -15.39
N LEU A 172 -3.94 29.75 -14.92
CA LEU A 172 -3.64 28.59 -15.77
C LEU A 172 -4.89 27.93 -16.36
N CYS A 173 -6.03 28.01 -15.66
CA CYS A 173 -7.30 27.50 -16.17
C CYS A 173 -7.93 28.41 -17.22
N ASP A 174 -7.69 29.73 -17.11
CA ASP A 174 -8.27 30.77 -17.96
C ASP A 174 -7.47 30.98 -19.27
N GLY A 175 -6.51 30.10 -19.58
CA GLY A 175 -5.87 30.01 -20.90
C GLY A 175 -4.42 30.45 -20.94
N LYS A 176 -3.79 30.75 -19.80
CA LYS A 176 -2.35 30.95 -19.72
C LYS A 176 -1.65 29.59 -19.78
N ILE A 177 -1.16 29.21 -20.95
CA ILE A 177 -0.62 27.87 -21.23
C ILE A 177 0.78 27.73 -20.61
N TYR A 178 1.50 28.86 -20.45
CA TYR A 178 2.88 28.89 -19.99
C TYR A 178 3.03 29.52 -18.61
N GLN A 179 3.94 28.97 -17.79
CA GLN A 179 4.24 29.48 -16.44
C GLN A 179 4.73 30.94 -16.44
N LYS A 180 5.30 31.38 -17.56
CA LYS A 180 5.78 32.75 -17.80
C LYS A 180 4.66 33.78 -17.95
N GLU A 181 3.44 33.34 -18.21
CA GLU A 181 2.29 34.23 -18.48
C GLU A 181 1.52 34.56 -17.19
N VAL A 182 1.78 33.85 -16.09
CA VAL A 182 1.11 34.06 -14.81
C VAL A 182 1.52 35.41 -14.24
N GLU A 183 0.57 36.34 -14.16
CA GLU A 183 0.78 37.70 -13.69
C GLU A 183 0.96 37.72 -12.17
N GLY A 184 1.92 38.52 -11.70
CA GLY A 184 2.21 38.72 -10.28
C GLY A 184 3.17 37.71 -9.65
N PHE A 185 3.66 36.71 -10.40
CA PHE A 185 4.60 35.71 -9.90
C PHE A 185 5.78 35.49 -10.87
N SER A 186 6.97 35.24 -10.33
CA SER A 186 8.10 34.78 -11.15
C SER A 186 7.90 33.32 -11.60
N GLU A 187 8.47 32.93 -12.73
CA GLU A 187 8.41 31.55 -13.25
C GLU A 187 8.87 30.52 -12.20
N ASN A 188 9.96 30.81 -11.48
CA ASN A 188 10.46 29.97 -10.40
C ASN A 188 9.48 29.88 -9.23
N THR A 189 8.80 30.98 -8.88
CA THR A 189 7.79 30.99 -7.82
C THR A 189 6.59 30.11 -8.21
N VAL A 190 6.11 30.24 -9.44
CA VAL A 190 5.01 29.42 -10.00
C VAL A 190 5.38 27.94 -9.95
N TYR A 191 6.58 27.58 -10.41
CA TYR A 191 7.07 26.21 -10.39
C TYR A 191 7.10 25.64 -8.97
N ARG A 192 7.71 26.35 -8.00
CA ARG A 192 7.82 25.90 -6.61
C ARG A 192 6.44 25.73 -5.95
N LYS A 193 5.53 26.68 -6.15
CA LYS A 193 4.18 26.66 -5.59
C LYS A 193 3.34 25.51 -6.16
N LEU A 194 3.40 25.28 -7.47
CA LEU A 194 2.72 24.14 -8.09
C LEU A 194 3.32 22.79 -7.66
N LYS A 195 4.64 22.70 -7.52
CA LYS A 195 5.29 21.49 -6.99
C LYS A 195 4.81 21.18 -5.56
N ALA A 196 4.83 22.18 -4.68
CA ALA A 196 4.35 22.02 -3.31
C ALA A 196 2.86 21.64 -3.24
N ALA A 197 2.02 22.24 -4.10
CA ALA A 197 0.61 21.88 -4.22
C ALA A 197 0.42 20.43 -4.69
N ARG A 198 1.20 19.95 -5.65
CA ARG A 198 1.17 18.55 -6.11
C ARG A 198 1.57 17.58 -5.00
N GLU A 199 2.65 17.88 -4.28
CA GLU A 199 3.14 17.06 -3.18
C GLU A 199 2.09 16.91 -2.08
N ARG A 200 1.47 18.04 -1.67
CA ARG A 200 0.38 18.00 -0.68
C ARG A 200 -0.85 17.25 -1.15
N ASN A 201 -1.12 17.20 -2.44
CA ASN A 201 -2.31 16.57 -3.03
C ASN A 201 -2.03 15.17 -3.60
N GLY A 202 -1.06 14.44 -3.03
CA GLY A 202 -0.83 13.04 -3.37
C GLY A 202 0.16 12.82 -4.52
N ASN A 203 1.12 13.74 -4.70
CA ASN A 203 2.14 13.67 -5.74
C ASN A 203 1.59 13.55 -7.17
N ILE A 204 0.42 14.12 -7.41
CA ILE A 204 -0.23 14.14 -8.74
C ILE A 204 0.57 14.96 -9.75
N THR A 205 0.32 14.78 -11.05
CA THR A 205 0.92 15.60 -12.11
C THR A 205 0.33 17.00 -12.15
N ARG A 206 0.97 17.92 -12.89
CA ARG A 206 0.46 19.28 -13.08
C ARG A 206 -0.90 19.26 -13.77
N GLU A 207 -1.04 18.43 -14.79
CA GLU A 207 -2.25 18.28 -15.59
C GLU A 207 -3.40 17.71 -14.74
N GLN A 208 -3.08 16.73 -13.88
CA GLN A 208 -4.03 16.19 -12.91
C GLN A 208 -4.48 17.24 -11.90
N LEU A 209 -3.54 18.05 -11.37
CA LEU A 209 -3.85 19.13 -10.45
C LEU A 209 -4.78 20.17 -11.07
N ILE A 210 -4.51 20.60 -12.32
CA ILE A 210 -5.35 21.54 -13.07
C ILE A 210 -6.73 20.94 -13.35
N SER A 211 -6.79 19.67 -13.77
CA SER A 211 -8.05 18.97 -14.06
C SER A 211 -8.95 18.86 -12.82
N LEU A 212 -8.37 18.48 -11.68
CA LEU A 212 -9.07 18.41 -10.39
C LEU A 212 -9.57 19.80 -9.95
N PHE A 213 -8.74 20.83 -10.11
CA PHE A 213 -9.12 22.21 -9.77
C PHE A 213 -10.27 22.71 -10.65
N LYS A 214 -10.26 22.43 -11.97
CA LYS A 214 -11.37 22.73 -12.87
C LYS A 214 -12.67 22.03 -12.44
N LYS A 215 -12.58 20.75 -12.07
CA LYS A 215 -13.73 19.96 -11.59
C LYS A 215 -14.34 20.57 -10.32
N GLU A 216 -13.51 20.97 -9.35
CA GLU A 216 -13.97 21.67 -8.14
C GLU A 216 -14.59 23.04 -8.42
N ARG A 217 -13.99 23.84 -9.32
CA ARG A 217 -14.51 25.17 -9.71
C ARG A 217 -15.91 25.04 -10.33
N MET A 218 -16.13 24.04 -11.19
CA MET A 218 -17.45 23.77 -11.77
C MET A 218 -18.47 23.31 -10.72
N GLY A 219 -18.07 22.47 -9.77
CA GLY A 219 -18.93 22.03 -8.67
C GLY A 219 -19.39 23.17 -7.76
N ARG A 220 -18.52 24.16 -7.50
CA ARG A 220 -18.86 25.38 -6.74
C ARG A 220 -19.86 26.27 -7.48
N LYS A 221 -19.62 26.54 -8.77
CA LYS A 221 -20.55 27.34 -9.60
C LYS A 221 -21.94 26.71 -9.71
N SER A 222 -22.03 25.39 -9.78
CA SER A 222 -23.31 24.66 -9.81
C SER A 222 -24.08 24.80 -8.50
N SER A 223 -23.38 24.69 -7.36
CA SER A 223 -23.99 24.80 -6.03
C SER A 223 -24.49 26.22 -5.71
N GLU A 224 -23.75 27.25 -6.13
CA GLU A 224 -24.17 28.66 -6.00
C GLU A 224 -25.38 29.01 -6.88
N LYS A 225 -25.51 28.36 -8.05
CA LYS A 225 -26.64 28.58 -8.96
C LYS A 225 -27.95 28.01 -8.39
N ILE A 226 -27.88 26.87 -7.72
CA ILE A 226 -29.02 26.23 -7.03
C ILE A 226 -29.47 27.10 -5.85
N PHE A 227 -28.52 27.67 -5.08
CA PHE A 227 -28.84 28.51 -3.92
C PHE A 227 -29.50 29.86 -4.29
N ARG A 228 -29.32 30.34 -5.52
CA ARG A 228 -29.97 31.57 -6.02
C ARG A 228 -31.32 31.33 -6.71
N GLN A 229 -31.74 30.08 -6.83
CA GLN A 229 -33.02 29.69 -7.43
C GLN A 229 -34.04 29.20 -6.39
N ILE A 230 -33.65 29.12 -5.11
CA ILE A 230 -34.50 28.88 -3.94
C ILE A 230 -34.76 30.23 -3.28
#